data_AF-A0A076N0B9-F1
#
_entry.id   AF-A0A076N0B9-F1
#
_cell.length_a   1.000
_cell.length_b   1.000
_cell.length_c   1.000
_cell.angle_alpha   90.00
_cell.angle_beta   90.00
_cell.angle_gamma   90.00
#
_symmetry.space_group_name_H-M   'P 1'
#
loop_
_entity.id
_entity.type
_entity.pdbx_description
1 polymer ?
#
loop_
_entity_poly.entity_id
_entity_poly.type
_entity_poly.pdbx_seq_one_letter_code
_entity_poly.pdbx_strand_id
1 'polypeptide(L)'
;MTEGNGGRQAQAEIQSAISSTRGPAQIDSMVGAGLSFVGGAGYSFDPDQIAALIPKWKELIEGLDDDFQKLQLAWGAVTAPSPDQPAVRNAAITQSSIEAAMTHNRQLVSYAGKWLDALKKANGTYVEQEQHTGAGLYVDDDQDTSGHGLYS
;
A
#
# COMPACT_ATOMS: atom_id res chain seq x y z
N MET A 1 -50.75 7.41 0.86
CA MET A 1 -49.77 7.64 1.95
C MET A 1 -48.87 6.40 1.98
N THR A 2 -47.96 6.26 1.00
CA THR A 2 -46.52 6.63 1.01
C THR A 2 -45.64 5.74 1.89
N GLU A 3 -45.56 4.46 1.55
CA GLU A 3 -44.43 3.58 1.89
C GLU A 3 -43.87 3.01 0.57
N GLY A 4 -42.56 3.08 0.37
CA GLY A 4 -41.91 2.43 -0.78
C GLY A 4 -40.77 3.18 -1.48
N ASN A 5 -40.08 4.13 -0.82
CA ASN A 5 -38.96 4.87 -1.46
C ASN A 5 -37.56 4.60 -0.86
N GLY A 6 -37.45 3.91 0.28
CA GLY A 6 -36.16 3.71 0.96
C GLY A 6 -35.20 2.72 0.28
N GLY A 7 -35.73 1.66 -0.36
CA GLY A 7 -34.89 0.62 -0.99
C GLY A 7 -34.17 1.06 -2.26
N ARG A 8 -34.70 2.07 -2.97
CA ARG A 8 -34.10 2.60 -4.21
C ARG A 8 -32.99 3.62 -3.93
N GLN A 9 -33.06 4.32 -2.80
CA GLN A 9 -32.00 5.24 -2.36
C GLN A 9 -30.75 4.48 -1.89
N ALA A 10 -30.90 3.39 -1.15
CA ALA A 10 -29.75 2.58 -0.72
C ALA A 10 -28.98 1.95 -1.89
N GLN A 11 -29.67 1.53 -2.96
CA GLN A 11 -29.01 1.00 -4.16
C GLN A 11 -28.30 2.10 -4.98
N ALA A 12 -28.84 3.32 -5.01
CA ALA A 12 -28.22 4.45 -5.69
C ALA A 12 -26.96 4.95 -4.94
N GLU A 13 -26.95 4.94 -3.61
CA GLU A 13 -25.78 5.33 -2.81
C GLU A 13 -24.65 4.31 -2.89
N ILE A 14 -24.96 3.00 -2.92
CA ILE A 14 -23.95 1.95 -3.11
C ILE A 14 -23.36 2.02 -4.53
N GLN A 15 -24.18 2.25 -5.56
CA GLN A 15 -23.67 2.46 -6.92
C GLN A 15 -22.85 3.74 -7.06
N SER A 16 -23.20 4.81 -6.32
CA SER A 16 -22.42 6.05 -6.29
C SER A 16 -21.08 5.87 -5.58
N ALA A 17 -21.02 5.11 -4.48
CA ALA A 17 -19.78 4.80 -3.77
C ALA A 17 -18.82 3.91 -4.60
N ILE A 18 -19.37 2.95 -5.35
CA ILE A 18 -18.59 2.11 -6.28
C ILE A 18 -18.07 2.94 -7.46
N SER A 19 -18.83 3.92 -7.95
CA SER A 19 -18.43 4.80 -9.06
C SER A 19 -17.47 5.93 -8.63
N SER A 20 -17.48 6.30 -7.35
CA SER A 20 -16.62 7.35 -6.77
C SER A 20 -15.31 6.78 -6.18
N THR A 21 -15.20 5.46 -6.08
CA THR A 21 -13.91 4.82 -5.83
C THR A 21 -13.07 5.02 -7.07
N ARG A 22 -12.15 6.00 -6.99
CA ARG A 22 -11.03 6.20 -7.92
C ARG A 22 -10.62 4.83 -8.44
N GLY A 23 -10.82 4.63 -9.75
CA GLY A 23 -10.51 3.37 -10.41
C GLY A 23 -9.07 2.94 -10.15
N PRO A 24 -8.73 1.66 -10.39
CA PRO A 24 -7.38 1.16 -10.22
C PRO A 24 -6.41 2.16 -10.85
N ALA A 25 -5.50 2.67 -10.03
CA ALA A 25 -4.57 3.71 -10.44
C ALA A 25 -4.02 3.35 -11.82
N GLN A 26 -4.16 4.27 -12.77
CA GLN A 26 -3.75 4.08 -14.16
C GLN A 26 -2.22 4.02 -14.23
N ILE A 27 -1.63 2.91 -13.79
CA ILE A 27 -0.19 2.66 -13.87
C ILE A 27 0.24 2.66 -15.34
N ASP A 28 -0.61 2.15 -16.25
CA ASP A 28 -0.34 2.13 -17.70
C ASP A 28 -0.19 3.52 -18.33
N SER A 29 -0.92 4.53 -17.84
CA SER A 29 -0.81 5.89 -18.39
C SER A 29 0.46 6.61 -17.94
N MET A 30 0.98 6.29 -16.74
CA MET A 30 2.18 6.94 -16.21
C MET A 30 3.48 6.42 -16.84
N VAL A 31 3.52 5.17 -17.31
CA VAL A 31 4.68 4.62 -18.01
C VAL A 31 4.80 5.20 -19.44
N GLY A 32 3.68 5.55 -20.08
CA GLY A 32 3.67 6.12 -21.44
C GLY A 32 3.87 7.63 -21.53
N ALA A 33 3.54 8.41 -20.48
CA ALA A 33 3.45 9.87 -20.57
C ALA A 33 4.78 10.64 -20.51
N GLY A 34 5.93 9.97 -20.43
CA GLY A 34 7.26 10.60 -20.37
C GLY A 34 8.34 9.95 -21.24
N LEU A 35 7.97 8.99 -22.09
CA LEU A 35 8.90 8.29 -22.98
C LEU A 35 8.81 8.88 -24.38
N SER A 36 9.37 10.08 -24.57
CA SER A 36 9.55 10.66 -25.90
C SER A 36 10.58 9.84 -26.67
N PHE A 37 10.16 9.01 -27.62
CA PHE A 37 11.06 8.31 -28.54
C PHE A 37 11.73 9.33 -29.48
N VAL A 38 12.93 9.77 -29.14
CA VAL A 38 13.83 10.45 -30.09
C VAL A 38 14.70 9.35 -30.70
N GLY A 39 14.57 9.16 -32.02
CA GLY A 39 15.11 8.01 -32.73
C GLY A 39 16.61 7.78 -32.54
N GLY A 40 16.97 6.50 -32.43
CA GLY A 40 18.32 5.97 -32.65
C GLY A 40 19.30 6.14 -31.48
N ALA A 41 19.48 5.07 -30.70
CA ALA A 41 20.62 4.87 -29.78
C ALA A 41 20.78 5.88 -28.63
N GLY A 42 19.92 5.76 -27.61
CA GLY A 42 20.14 6.36 -26.30
C GLY A 42 18.85 6.90 -25.70
N TYR A 43 18.36 6.27 -24.63
CA TYR A 43 17.29 6.85 -23.82
C TYR A 43 17.85 8.08 -23.11
N SER A 44 17.60 9.27 -23.66
CA SER A 44 17.86 10.54 -22.97
C SER A 44 16.60 10.94 -22.24
N PHE A 45 16.66 10.96 -20.91
CA PHE A 45 15.56 11.42 -20.09
C PHE A 45 15.74 12.91 -19.83
N ASP A 46 14.72 13.69 -20.17
CA ASP A 46 14.64 15.09 -19.79
C ASP A 46 14.46 15.18 -18.25
N PRO A 47 15.38 15.85 -17.52
CA PRO A 47 15.27 16.01 -16.07
C PRO A 47 13.93 16.61 -15.63
N ASP A 48 13.35 17.52 -16.43
CA ASP A 48 12.06 18.15 -16.11
C ASP A 48 10.91 17.14 -16.22
N GLN A 49 11.00 16.19 -17.17
CA GLN A 49 10.03 15.10 -17.30
C GLN A 49 10.15 14.12 -16.14
N ILE A 50 11.37 13.80 -15.69
CA ILE A 50 11.59 12.98 -14.49
C ILE A 50 11.02 13.68 -13.25
N ALA A 51 11.29 14.98 -13.08
CA ALA A 51 10.79 15.77 -11.96
C ALA A 51 9.25 15.79 -11.89
N ALA A 52 8.58 15.83 -13.04
CA ALA A 52 7.12 15.78 -13.13
C ALA A 52 6.53 14.40 -12.79
N LEU A 53 7.30 13.31 -12.91
CA LEU A 53 6.85 11.95 -12.54
C LEU A 53 6.95 11.69 -11.04
N ILE A 54 7.94 12.27 -10.35
CA ILE A 54 8.14 12.10 -8.89
C ILE A 54 6.86 12.34 -8.07
N PRO A 55 6.12 13.46 -8.20
CA PRO A 55 4.91 13.69 -7.41
C PRO A 55 3.80 12.68 -7.74
N LYS A 56 3.68 12.24 -8.99
CA LYS A 56 2.69 11.23 -9.41
C LYS A 56 2.94 9.87 -8.76
N TRP A 57 4.21 9.45 -8.68
CA TRP A 57 4.58 8.22 -7.99
C TRP A 57 4.37 8.30 -6.47
N LYS A 58 4.56 9.48 -5.87
CA LYS A 58 4.21 9.69 -4.45
C LYS A 58 2.71 9.56 -4.22
N GLU A 59 1.89 10.22 -5.05
CA GLU A 59 0.43 10.12 -4.97
C GLU A 59 -0.06 8.68 -5.17
N LEU A 60 0.58 7.91 -6.06
CA LEU A 60 0.29 6.49 -6.23
C LEU A 60 0.58 5.68 -4.95
N ILE A 61 1.73 5.90 -4.31
CA ILE A 61 2.11 5.21 -3.07
C ILE A 61 1.12 5.54 -1.95
N GLU A 62 0.78 6.82 -1.79
CA GLU A 62 -0.22 7.28 -0.80
C GLU A 62 -1.59 6.63 -1.06
N GLY A 63 -2.04 6.58 -2.33
CA GLY A 63 -3.27 5.89 -2.70
C GLY A 63 -3.25 4.38 -2.42
N LEU A 64 -2.11 3.72 -2.63
CA LEU A 64 -1.95 2.30 -2.32
C LEU A 64 -1.99 2.05 -0.80
N ASP A 65 -1.43 2.94 0.02
CA ASP A 65 -1.52 2.85 1.49
C ASP A 65 -2.96 3.05 1.97
N ASP A 66 -3.70 4.01 1.40
CA ASP A 66 -5.13 4.17 1.68
C ASP A 66 -5.93 2.90 1.34
N ASP A 67 -5.63 2.28 0.20
CA ASP A 67 -6.28 1.03 -0.21
C ASP A 67 -5.93 -0.14 0.72
N PHE A 68 -4.69 -0.21 1.22
CA PHE A 68 -4.33 -1.18 2.24
C PHE A 68 -5.16 -1.03 3.51
N GLN A 69 -5.37 0.21 3.99
CA GLN A 69 -6.20 0.47 5.17
C GLN A 69 -7.65 0.02 4.94
N LYS A 70 -8.21 0.30 3.76
CA LYS A 70 -9.56 -0.18 3.41
C LYS A 70 -9.65 -1.70 3.37
N LEU A 71 -8.63 -2.38 2.82
CA LEU A 71 -8.56 -3.84 2.80
C LEU A 71 -8.47 -4.41 4.23
N GLN A 72 -7.69 -3.79 5.11
CA GLN A 72 -7.58 -4.21 6.50
C GLN A 72 -8.92 -4.07 7.25
N LEU A 73 -9.64 -2.97 7.04
CA LEU A 73 -10.99 -2.78 7.57
C LEU A 73 -11.96 -3.82 7.01
N ALA A 74 -11.93 -4.07 5.70
CA ALA A 74 -12.77 -5.06 5.04
C ALA A 74 -12.51 -6.48 5.56
N TRP A 75 -11.24 -6.86 5.74
CA TRP A 75 -10.83 -8.14 6.31
C TRP A 75 -11.43 -8.36 7.70
N GLY A 76 -11.34 -7.36 8.58
CA GLY A 76 -11.89 -7.40 9.93
C GLY A 76 -13.42 -7.39 9.98
N ALA A 77 -14.09 -6.89 8.94
CA ALA A 77 -15.55 -6.86 8.83
C ALA A 77 -16.16 -8.15 8.25
N VAL A 78 -15.35 -9.10 7.76
CA VAL A 78 -15.88 -10.35 7.21
C VAL A 78 -16.46 -11.21 8.33
N THR A 79 -17.76 -11.42 8.28
CA THR A 79 -18.49 -12.29 9.20
C THR A 79 -19.43 -13.21 8.44
N ALA A 80 -19.54 -14.47 8.87
CA ALA A 80 -20.52 -15.38 8.31
C ALA A 80 -21.95 -14.91 8.64
N PRO A 81 -22.88 -14.89 7.67
CA PRO A 81 -24.27 -14.48 7.91
C PRO A 81 -25.05 -15.47 8.80
N SER A 82 -24.54 -16.70 8.92
CA SER A 82 -25.16 -17.79 9.66
C SER A 82 -24.08 -18.79 10.11
N PRO A 83 -24.35 -19.62 11.15
CA PRO A 83 -23.37 -20.55 11.70
C PRO A 83 -23.24 -21.86 10.92
N ASP A 84 -23.95 -22.03 9.80
CA ASP A 84 -23.82 -23.22 8.97
C ASP A 84 -22.44 -23.31 8.31
N GLN A 85 -22.01 -24.54 8.08
CA GLN A 85 -20.66 -24.81 7.57
C GLN A 85 -20.36 -24.12 6.22
N PRO A 86 -21.29 -24.08 5.23
CA PRO A 86 -21.08 -23.30 4.01
C PRO A 86 -20.85 -21.81 4.25
N ALA A 87 -21.67 -21.16 5.08
CA ALA A 87 -21.54 -19.74 5.39
C ALA A 87 -20.20 -19.41 6.08
N VAL A 88 -19.80 -20.22 7.06
CA VAL A 88 -18.50 -20.07 7.76
C VAL A 88 -17.33 -20.27 6.79
N ARG A 89 -17.38 -21.30 5.95
CA ARG A 89 -16.34 -21.56 4.95
C ARG A 89 -16.21 -20.41 3.95
N ASN A 90 -17.32 -19.86 3.48
CA ASN A 90 -17.30 -18.72 2.56
C ASN A 90 -16.66 -17.49 3.20
N ALA A 91 -17.01 -17.17 4.45
CA ALA A 91 -16.37 -16.07 5.19
C ALA A 91 -14.84 -16.26 5.30
N ALA A 92 -14.38 -17.48 5.63
CA ALA A 92 -12.95 -17.79 5.71
C ALA A 92 -12.23 -17.64 4.35
N ILE A 93 -12.85 -18.10 3.26
CA ILE A 93 -12.30 -17.94 1.90
C ILE A 93 -12.21 -16.47 1.53
N THR A 94 -13.25 -15.68 1.84
CA THR A 94 -13.24 -14.22 1.59
C THR A 94 -12.13 -13.53 2.37
N GLN A 95 -11.93 -13.86 3.66
CA GLN A 95 -10.81 -13.33 4.45
C GLN A 95 -9.46 -13.67 3.83
N SER A 96 -9.25 -14.93 3.45
CA SER A 96 -8.00 -15.37 2.80
C SER A 96 -7.75 -14.63 1.47
N SER A 97 -8.80 -14.39 0.68
CA SER A 97 -8.69 -13.60 -0.54
C SER A 97 -8.32 -12.15 -0.29
N ILE A 98 -8.86 -11.52 0.76
CA ILE A 98 -8.53 -10.14 1.12
C ILE A 98 -7.08 -10.05 1.62
N GLU A 99 -6.63 -11.03 2.42
CA GLU A 99 -5.24 -11.12 2.88
C GLU A 99 -4.25 -11.23 1.71
N ALA A 100 -4.58 -12.04 0.70
CA ALA A 100 -3.78 -12.13 -0.53
C ALA A 100 -3.73 -10.77 -1.26
N ALA A 101 -4.85 -10.05 -1.33
CA ALA A 101 -4.90 -8.71 -1.93
C ALA A 101 -4.06 -7.70 -1.14
N MET A 102 -4.07 -7.75 0.20
CA MET A 102 -3.22 -6.92 1.06
C MET A 102 -1.73 -7.20 0.81
N THR A 103 -1.35 -8.47 0.69
CA THR A 103 0.02 -8.88 0.37
C THR A 103 0.47 -8.32 -0.98
N HIS A 104 -0.37 -8.45 -2.01
CA HIS A 104 -0.09 -7.91 -3.33
C HIS A 104 0.02 -6.38 -3.31
N ASN A 105 -0.88 -5.68 -2.61
CA ASN A 105 -0.82 -4.23 -2.45
C ASN A 105 0.54 -3.78 -1.83
N ARG A 106 1.03 -4.48 -0.79
CA ARG A 106 2.35 -4.19 -0.20
C ARG A 106 3.51 -4.41 -1.17
N GLN A 107 3.40 -5.42 -2.04
CA GLN A 107 4.38 -5.62 -3.10
C GLN A 107 4.36 -4.47 -4.12
N LEU A 108 3.19 -3.95 -4.46
CA LEU A 108 3.06 -2.77 -5.34
C LEU A 108 3.67 -1.52 -4.70
N VAL A 109 3.44 -1.26 -3.41
CA VAL A 109 4.08 -0.16 -2.68
C VAL A 109 5.60 -0.29 -2.73
N SER A 110 6.14 -1.49 -2.47
CA SER A 110 7.58 -1.73 -2.55
C SER A 110 8.15 -1.48 -3.95
N TYR A 111 7.45 -1.94 -4.98
CA TYR A 111 7.83 -1.74 -6.38
C TYR A 111 7.82 -0.25 -6.76
N ALA A 112 6.73 0.46 -6.43
CA ALA A 112 6.59 1.90 -6.67
C ALA A 112 7.65 2.71 -5.93
N GLY A 113 7.96 2.35 -4.67
CA GLY A 113 9.02 2.98 -3.88
C GLY A 113 10.40 2.84 -4.53
N LYS A 114 10.78 1.62 -4.94
CA LYS A 114 12.04 1.38 -5.66
C LYS A 114 12.15 2.20 -6.94
N TRP A 115 11.04 2.34 -7.68
CA TRP A 115 11.02 3.13 -8.90
C TRP A 115 11.12 4.64 -8.61
N LEU A 116 10.42 5.13 -7.59
CA LEU A 116 10.54 6.51 -7.12
C LEU A 116 11.98 6.85 -6.71
N ASP A 117 12.68 5.93 -6.05
CA ASP A 117 14.08 6.12 -5.67
C ASP A 117 15.00 6.16 -6.90
N ALA A 118 14.75 5.31 -7.91
CA ALA A 118 15.47 5.36 -9.18
C ALA A 118 15.26 6.71 -9.90
N LEU A 119 14.02 7.22 -9.93
CA LEU A 119 13.71 8.53 -10.51
C LEU A 119 14.42 9.68 -9.76
N LYS A 120 14.44 9.65 -8.43
CA LYS A 120 15.15 10.66 -7.62
C LYS A 120 16.66 10.65 -7.88
N LYS A 121 17.26 9.45 -7.99
CA LYS A 121 18.68 9.26 -8.34
C LYS A 121 18.98 9.81 -9.73
N ALA A 122 18.14 9.50 -10.72
CA ALA A 122 18.28 10.00 -12.08
C ALA A 122 18.14 11.54 -12.16
N ASN A 123 17.28 12.13 -11.34
CA ASN A 123 17.10 13.59 -11.25
C ASN A 123 18.20 14.29 -10.40
N GLY A 124 19.16 13.56 -9.84
CA GLY A 124 20.21 14.13 -8.98
C GLY A 124 19.72 14.64 -7.61
N THR A 125 18.51 14.27 -7.20
CA THR A 125 17.86 14.70 -5.94
C THR A 125 17.98 13.68 -4.81
N TYR A 126 18.79 12.64 -4.99
CA TYR A 126 19.01 11.61 -3.99
C TYR A 126 19.90 12.14 -2.87
N VAL A 127 19.29 12.47 -1.74
CA VAL A 127 19.98 12.64 -0.46
C VAL A 127 19.87 11.28 0.23
N GLU A 128 21.01 10.62 0.49
CA GLU A 128 21.06 9.35 1.24
C GLU A 128 20.28 9.49 2.56
N GLN A 129 19.07 8.94 2.60
CA GLN A 129 18.36 8.65 3.85
C GLN A 129 18.92 7.35 4.45
N GLU A 130 20.24 7.23 4.58
CA GLU A 130 20.92 6.16 5.32
C GLU A 130 21.19 6.60 6.77
N GLN A 131 20.18 7.15 7.45
CA GLN A 131 20.25 7.41 8.89
C GLN A 131 18.84 7.28 9.45
N HIS A 132 18.40 6.07 9.84
CA HIS A 132 17.47 5.84 10.98
C HIS A 132 16.95 4.39 11.13
N THR A 133 17.64 3.37 10.61
CA THR A 133 17.30 1.96 10.95
C THR A 133 18.54 1.13 11.28
N GLY A 134 19.42 1.67 12.14
CA GLY A 134 20.66 0.99 12.54
C GLY A 134 21.13 1.20 13.99
N ALA A 135 20.41 1.98 14.81
CA ALA A 135 20.75 2.18 16.23
C ALA A 135 19.67 1.64 17.19
N GLY A 136 18.83 0.72 16.69
CA GLY A 136 17.81 0.01 17.46
C GLY A 136 18.09 -1.48 17.48
N LEU A 137 19.19 -1.88 18.11
CA LEU A 137 19.38 -3.25 18.60
C LEU A 137 19.78 -3.15 20.08
N TYR A 138 18.76 -3.09 20.93
CA TYR A 138 18.85 -3.63 22.28
C TYR A 138 18.63 -5.14 22.20
N VAL A 139 19.38 -5.89 23.03
CA VAL A 139 19.06 -7.11 23.80
C VAL A 139 20.42 -7.78 24.07
N ASP A 140 21.04 -7.46 25.20
CA ASP A 140 21.11 -8.27 26.44
C ASP A 140 22.13 -9.41 26.36
N ASP A 141 23.16 -9.34 27.21
CA ASP A 141 23.91 -10.50 27.64
C ASP A 141 24.35 -10.31 29.12
N ASP A 142 23.78 -11.16 29.95
CA ASP A 142 24.10 -11.57 31.33
C ASP A 142 25.10 -10.76 32.18
N GLN A 143 24.60 -10.21 33.30
CA GLN A 143 25.30 -10.31 34.58
C GLN A 143 24.33 -10.61 35.74
N ASP A 144 24.04 -11.90 35.88
CA ASP A 144 23.81 -12.55 37.16
C ASP A 144 25.07 -12.39 38.04
N THR A 145 24.99 -11.58 39.10
CA THR A 145 25.82 -11.78 40.31
C THR A 145 24.99 -11.46 41.56
N SER A 146 24.11 -12.40 41.88
CA SER A 146 23.90 -12.94 43.22
C SER A 146 24.75 -12.31 44.34
N GLY A 147 24.08 -11.73 45.33
CA GLY A 147 24.71 -11.40 46.61
C GLY A 147 25.06 -12.66 47.41
N HIS A 148 26.30 -12.78 47.87
CA HIS A 148 26.67 -13.53 49.08
C HIS A 148 28.17 -13.37 49.40
N GLY A 149 28.50 -13.18 50.69
CA GLY A 149 29.78 -13.59 51.30
C GLY A 149 30.94 -12.59 51.21
N LEU A 150 31.32 -11.97 52.34
CA LEU A 150 32.37 -12.47 53.24
C LEU A 150 33.77 -12.41 52.62
N TYR A 151 34.51 -11.32 52.86
CA TYR A 151 35.91 -11.40 53.30
C TYR A 151 36.20 -10.24 54.26
N SER A 152 36.97 -10.62 55.28
CA SER A 152 37.48 -9.94 56.48
C SER A 152 38.02 -8.54 56.31
#